data_AF-A0A7S4ERI9-F1
#
_entry.id   AF-A0A7S4ERI9-F1
#
_cell.length_a   1.000
_cell.length_b   1.000
_cell.length_c   1.000
_cell.angle_alpha   90.00
_cell.angle_beta   90.00
_cell.angle_gamma   90.00
#
_symmetry.space_group_name_H-M   'P 1'
#
loop_
_entity.id
_entity.type
_entity.pdbx_description
1 polymer ?
#
loop_
_entity_poly.entity_id
_entity_poly.type
_entity_poly.pdbx_seq_one_letter_code
_entity_poly.pdbx_strand_id
1 'polypeptide(L)'
;CTIIAVLATIVTDSSSAQAEFARRNEALDTYSKLRAIPVSLRLRLHAYHGYLWQQLKGFDEDAFFSEIPPSLKNEIKLFFHQRGIRSVPVLNSLEGHIVNDITQALVTELHAADDCLISTGTLVSSLYLVVRGRVVQLAPRGPAADADADADVSN
;
A
#
# COMPACT_ATOMS: atom_id res chain seq x y z
N CYS A 1 -13.83 -31.39 27.46
CA CYS A 1 -13.01 -30.22 27.84
C CYS A 1 -12.01 -29.77 26.76
N THR A 2 -11.59 -30.63 25.82
CA THR A 2 -10.61 -30.28 24.77
C THR A 2 -11.13 -29.28 23.73
N ILE A 3 -12.41 -29.37 23.33
CA ILE A 3 -12.98 -28.46 22.31
C ILE A 3 -13.10 -27.02 22.85
N ILE A 4 -13.52 -26.85 24.10
CA ILE A 4 -13.61 -25.53 24.75
C ILE A 4 -12.22 -24.91 24.90
N ALA A 5 -11.20 -25.72 25.20
CA ALA A 5 -9.82 -25.25 25.28
C ALA A 5 -9.29 -24.75 23.92
N VAL A 6 -9.55 -25.49 22.82
CA VAL A 6 -9.14 -25.08 21.47
C VAL A 6 -9.86 -23.81 21.01
N LEU A 7 -11.16 -23.69 21.28
CA LEU A 7 -11.92 -22.48 20.98
C LEU A 7 -11.42 -21.28 21.79
N ALA A 8 -11.11 -21.48 23.07
CA ALA A 8 -10.53 -20.44 23.91
C ALA A 8 -9.19 -19.97 23.35
N THR A 9 -8.31 -20.88 22.91
CA THR A 9 -7.01 -20.51 22.34
C THR A 9 -7.12 -19.70 21.05
N ILE A 10 -8.07 -20.03 20.15
CA ILE A 10 -8.29 -19.27 18.90
C ILE A 10 -8.84 -17.87 19.21
N VAL A 11 -9.76 -17.77 20.16
CA VAL A 11 -10.37 -16.48 20.55
C VAL A 11 -9.37 -15.60 21.29
N THR A 12 -8.50 -16.16 22.15
CA THR A 12 -7.47 -15.38 22.84
C THR A 12 -6.42 -14.85 21.88
N ASP A 13 -6.06 -15.62 20.85
CA ASP A 13 -5.09 -15.20 19.82
C ASP A 13 -5.66 -14.08 18.92
N SER A 14 -6.96 -14.14 18.60
CA SER A 14 -7.64 -13.03 17.92
C SER A 14 -7.81 -11.78 18.80
N SER A 15 -7.93 -11.96 20.12
CA SER A 15 -8.13 -10.86 21.08
C SER A 15 -6.81 -10.15 21.42
N SER A 16 -5.71 -10.89 21.54
CA SER A 16 -4.37 -10.32 21.78
C SER A 16 -3.94 -9.39 20.65
N ALA A 17 -4.14 -9.80 19.40
CA ALA A 17 -3.82 -9.01 18.23
C ALA A 17 -4.61 -7.69 18.22
N GLN A 18 -5.93 -7.73 18.51
CA GLN A 18 -6.76 -6.52 18.62
C GLN A 18 -6.32 -5.61 19.78
N ALA A 19 -5.92 -6.18 20.91
CA ALA A 19 -5.44 -5.42 22.05
C ALA A 19 -4.11 -4.71 21.75
N GLU A 20 -3.21 -5.36 21.01
CA GLU A 20 -1.95 -4.76 20.56
C GLU A 20 -2.19 -3.62 19.57
N PHE A 21 -3.12 -3.79 18.63
CA PHE A 21 -3.55 -2.73 17.72
C PHE A 21 -4.11 -1.51 18.45
N ALA A 22 -4.98 -1.75 19.44
CA ALA A 22 -5.54 -0.68 20.28
C ALA A 22 -4.44 0.07 21.05
N ARG A 23 -3.45 -0.65 21.58
CA ARG A 23 -2.26 -0.06 22.23
C ARG A 23 -1.43 0.80 21.29
N ARG A 24 -1.16 0.32 20.07
CA ARG A 24 -0.44 1.09 19.04
C ARG A 24 -1.20 2.37 18.67
N ASN A 25 -2.53 2.29 18.52
CA ASN A 25 -3.37 3.47 18.27
C ASN A 25 -3.33 4.48 19.42
N GLU A 26 -3.40 4.02 20.67
CA GLU A 26 -3.31 4.90 21.84
C GLU A 26 -1.93 5.60 21.95
N ALA A 27 -0.86 4.88 21.62
CA ALA A 27 0.49 5.45 21.55
C ALA A 27 0.59 6.52 20.45
N LEU A 28 0.00 6.28 19.28
CA LEU A 28 -0.08 7.26 18.18
C LEU A 28 -0.89 8.50 18.58
N ASP A 29 -2.01 8.33 19.29
CA ASP A 29 -2.80 9.43 19.82
C ASP A 29 -2.04 10.27 20.84
N THR A 30 -1.29 9.60 21.71
CA THR A 30 -0.45 10.27 22.71
C THR A 30 0.66 11.06 22.02
N TYR A 31 1.33 10.46 21.03
CA TYR A 31 2.36 11.12 20.23
C TYR A 31 1.81 12.33 19.44
N SER A 32 0.63 12.17 18.85
CA SER A 32 -0.07 13.23 18.11
C SER A 32 -0.41 14.43 18.99
N LYS A 33 -0.89 14.18 20.22
CA LYS A 33 -1.17 15.24 21.21
C LYS A 33 0.10 15.97 21.64
N LEU A 34 1.19 15.24 21.89
CA LEU A 34 2.47 15.82 22.32
C LEU A 34 3.11 16.73 21.25
N ARG A 35 2.90 16.42 19.96
CA ARG A 35 3.48 17.16 18.83
C ARG A 35 2.50 18.13 18.17
N ALA A 36 1.31 18.32 18.75
CA ALA A 36 0.25 19.18 18.23
C ALA A 36 -0.06 18.91 16.74
N ILE A 37 -0.08 17.64 16.35
CA ILE A 37 -0.41 17.24 14.99
C ILE A 37 -1.87 17.66 14.72
N PRO A 38 -2.17 18.30 13.58
CA PRO A 38 -3.52 18.73 13.25
C PRO A 38 -4.49 17.54 13.20
N VAL A 39 -5.72 17.78 13.64
CA VAL A 39 -6.76 16.75 13.77
C VAL A 39 -7.03 16.04 12.44
N SER A 40 -6.93 16.76 11.32
CA SER A 40 -7.07 16.22 9.97
C SER A 40 -6.02 15.15 9.65
N LEU A 41 -4.74 15.39 10.02
CA LEU A 41 -3.66 14.44 9.78
C LEU A 41 -3.75 13.23 10.71
N ARG A 42 -4.17 13.44 11.96
CA ARG A 42 -4.46 12.35 12.91
C ARG A 42 -5.56 11.44 12.38
N LEU A 43 -6.65 12.01 11.86
CA LEU A 43 -7.77 11.22 11.32
C LEU A 43 -7.33 10.36 10.12
N ARG A 44 -6.50 10.91 9.22
CA ARG A 44 -5.90 10.16 8.11
C ARG A 44 -5.00 9.04 8.59
N LEU A 45 -4.17 9.30 9.59
CA LEU A 45 -3.26 8.32 10.17
C LEU A 45 -4.02 7.16 10.84
N HIS A 46 -5.11 7.44 11.56
CA HIS A 46 -6.00 6.41 12.11
C HIS A 46 -6.71 5.62 11.01
N ALA A 47 -7.18 6.28 9.95
CA ALA A 47 -7.81 5.59 8.82
C ALA A 47 -6.81 4.68 8.09
N TYR A 48 -5.57 5.13 7.87
CA TYR A 48 -4.49 4.34 7.31
C TYR A 48 -4.16 3.13 8.20
N HIS A 49 -4.01 3.33 9.51
CA HIS A 49 -3.69 2.24 10.43
C HIS A 49 -4.86 1.24 10.56
N GLY A 50 -6.11 1.71 10.51
CA GLY A 50 -7.29 0.85 10.41
C GLY A 50 -7.33 0.04 9.11
N TYR A 51 -6.92 0.64 7.98
CA TYR A 51 -6.81 -0.06 6.70
C TYR A 51 -5.68 -1.10 6.72
N LEU A 52 -4.51 -0.75 7.26
CA LEU A 52 -3.42 -1.70 7.52
C LEU A 52 -3.91 -2.88 8.36
N TRP A 53 -4.66 -2.63 9.43
CA TRP A 53 -5.23 -3.69 10.27
C TRP A 53 -6.20 -4.59 9.52
N GLN A 54 -7.04 -4.05 8.65
CA GLN A 54 -7.96 -4.87 7.86
C GLN A 54 -7.25 -5.72 6.80
N GLN A 55 -6.20 -5.18 6.18
CA GLN A 55 -5.43 -5.88 5.14
C GLN A 55 -4.47 -6.91 5.73
N LEU A 56 -3.71 -6.54 6.76
CA LEU A 56 -2.69 -7.39 7.38
C LEU A 56 -3.20 -8.18 8.58
N LYS A 57 -4.36 -7.83 9.18
CA LYS A 57 -4.89 -8.46 10.41
C LYS A 57 -3.88 -8.54 11.56
N GLY A 58 -2.96 -7.59 11.64
CA GLY A 58 -1.88 -7.59 12.63
C GLY A 58 -0.64 -8.39 12.23
N PHE A 59 -0.56 -8.85 10.99
CA PHE A 59 0.62 -9.49 10.46
C PHE A 59 1.72 -8.44 10.24
N ASP A 60 2.77 -8.52 11.05
CA ASP A 60 3.96 -7.71 10.88
C ASP A 60 4.88 -8.44 9.89
N GLU A 61 4.85 -8.00 8.62
CA GLU A 61 5.64 -8.63 7.55
C GLU A 61 7.12 -8.66 7.91
N ASP A 62 7.66 -7.61 8.53
CA ASP A 62 9.07 -7.54 8.90
C ASP A 62 9.42 -8.53 10.00
N ALA A 63 8.56 -8.70 11.01
CA ALA A 63 8.75 -9.70 12.06
C ALA A 63 8.69 -11.11 11.47
N PHE A 64 7.69 -11.41 10.64
CA PHE A 64 7.55 -12.70 9.97
C PHE A 64 8.75 -13.03 9.07
N PHE A 65 9.20 -12.05 8.27
CA PHE A 65 10.35 -12.20 7.40
C PHE A 65 11.70 -12.20 8.15
N SER A 66 11.73 -11.94 9.45
CA SER A 66 12.92 -12.05 10.30
C SER A 66 13.14 -13.46 10.85
N GLU A 67 12.06 -14.22 11.04
CA GLU A 67 12.09 -15.60 11.54
C GLU A 67 12.36 -16.62 10.43
N ILE A 68 12.21 -16.21 9.17
CA ILE A 68 12.32 -17.09 8.00
C ILE A 68 13.77 -17.14 7.49
N PRO A 69 14.30 -18.33 7.17
CA PRO A 69 15.60 -18.48 6.51
C PRO A 69 15.68 -17.67 5.21
N PRO A 70 16.86 -17.09 4.88
CA PRO A 70 17.01 -16.21 3.73
C PRO A 70 16.62 -16.88 2.40
N SER A 71 16.85 -18.19 2.26
CA SER A 71 16.47 -18.95 1.07
C SER A 71 14.96 -18.96 0.82
N LEU A 72 14.16 -19.18 1.87
CA LEU A 72 12.71 -19.23 1.77
C LEU A 72 12.12 -17.81 1.61
N LYS A 73 12.73 -16.81 2.26
CA LYS A 73 12.37 -15.40 2.08
C LYS A 73 12.50 -14.96 0.63
N ASN A 74 13.56 -15.38 -0.06
CA ASN A 74 13.78 -15.08 -1.47
C ASN A 74 12.71 -15.73 -2.35
N GLU A 75 12.36 -16.99 -2.09
CA GLU A 75 11.34 -17.71 -2.85
C GLU A 75 9.94 -17.08 -2.69
N ILE A 76 9.59 -16.69 -1.45
CA ILE A 76 8.32 -15.99 -1.15
C ILE A 76 8.29 -14.62 -1.84
N LYS A 77 9.37 -13.83 -1.76
CA LYS A 77 9.47 -12.54 -2.44
C LYS A 77 9.33 -12.68 -3.95
N LEU A 78 9.96 -13.68 -4.54
CA LEU A 78 9.83 -13.98 -5.97
C LEU A 78 8.38 -14.27 -6.32
N PHE A 79 7.70 -15.12 -5.53
CA PHE A 79 6.29 -15.48 -5.75
C PHE A 79 5.34 -14.27 -5.69
N PHE A 80 5.49 -13.39 -4.68
CA PHE A 80 4.62 -12.21 -4.54
C PHE A 80 4.79 -11.21 -5.69
N HIS A 81 6.03 -10.93 -6.08
CA HIS A 81 6.32 -9.94 -7.12
C HIS A 81 6.14 -10.50 -8.55
N GLN A 82 6.22 -11.81 -8.74
CA GLN A 82 6.02 -12.46 -10.04
C GLN A 82 4.66 -12.10 -10.67
N ARG A 83 3.61 -11.95 -9.84
CA ARG A 83 2.29 -11.52 -10.32
C ARG A 83 2.29 -10.07 -10.80
N GLY A 84 2.99 -9.18 -10.09
CA GLY A 84 3.12 -7.77 -10.46
C GLY A 84 3.90 -7.60 -11.75
N ILE A 85 5.05 -8.25 -11.86
CA ILE A 85 5.95 -8.17 -13.02
C ILE A 85 5.26 -8.70 -14.29
N ARG A 86 4.55 -9.83 -14.19
CA ARG A 86 3.78 -10.38 -15.31
C ARG A 86 2.70 -9.43 -15.83
N SER A 87 2.18 -8.56 -14.97
CA SER A 87 1.17 -7.57 -15.35
C SER A 87 1.74 -6.45 -16.24
N VAL A 88 3.07 -6.29 -16.31
CA VAL A 88 3.71 -5.24 -17.10
C VAL A 88 4.37 -5.88 -18.33
N PRO A 89 3.81 -5.69 -19.55
CA PRO A 89 4.30 -6.34 -20.76
C PRO A 89 5.78 -6.05 -21.06
N VAL A 90 6.23 -4.83 -20.74
CA VAL A 90 7.61 -4.39 -20.97
C VAL A 90 8.63 -5.18 -20.15
N LEU A 91 8.27 -5.62 -18.93
CA LEU A 91 9.17 -6.39 -18.08
C LEU A 91 9.27 -7.86 -18.51
N ASN A 92 8.27 -8.39 -19.22
CA ASN A 92 8.27 -9.77 -19.69
C ASN A 92 9.23 -10.02 -20.87
N SER A 93 9.61 -8.97 -21.59
CA SER A 93 10.55 -9.06 -22.73
C SER A 93 12.02 -8.92 -22.33
N LEU A 94 12.30 -8.67 -21.05
CA LEU A 94 13.66 -8.55 -20.52
C LEU A 94 14.25 -9.92 -20.16
N GLU A 95 15.57 -10.00 -20.10
CA GLU A 95 16.27 -11.22 -19.71
C GLU A 95 15.93 -11.63 -18.27
N GLY A 96 15.80 -12.94 -18.03
CA GLY A 96 15.31 -13.46 -16.75
C GLY A 96 16.13 -13.04 -15.52
N HIS A 97 17.43 -12.75 -15.69
CA HIS A 97 18.27 -12.27 -14.60
C HIS A 97 17.96 -10.80 -14.24
N ILE A 98 17.73 -9.94 -15.24
CA ILE A 98 17.35 -8.53 -15.03
C ILE A 98 16.01 -8.46 -14.30
N VAL A 99 15.05 -9.30 -14.71
CA VAL A 99 13.74 -9.39 -14.06
C VAL A 99 13.89 -9.83 -12.60
N ASN A 100 14.77 -10.79 -12.32
CA ASN A 100 15.06 -11.23 -10.96
C ASN A 100 15.70 -10.12 -10.11
N ASP A 101 16.63 -9.35 -10.68
CA ASP A 101 17.28 -8.24 -9.97
C ASP A 101 16.27 -7.11 -9.66
N ILE A 102 15.40 -6.78 -10.63
CA ILE A 102 14.28 -5.84 -10.43
C ILE A 102 13.33 -6.37 -9.35
N THR A 103 13.03 -7.67 -9.35
CA THR A 103 12.18 -8.33 -8.34
C THR A 103 12.74 -8.17 -6.92
N GLN A 104 14.05 -8.27 -6.77
CA GLN A 104 14.70 -8.12 -5.46
C GLN A 104 14.73 -6.66 -4.99
N ALA A 105 14.79 -5.71 -5.92
CA ALA A 105 14.76 -4.28 -5.63
C ALA A 105 13.34 -3.72 -5.41
N LEU A 106 12.29 -4.47 -5.77
CA LEU A 106 10.90 -4.08 -5.54
C LEU A 106 10.54 -4.10 -4.04
N VAL A 107 9.95 -2.99 -3.58
CA VAL A 107 9.42 -2.83 -2.23
C VAL A 107 7.92 -2.64 -2.34
N THR A 108 7.16 -3.41 -1.56
CA THR A 108 5.70 -3.27 -1.49
C THR A 108 5.37 -2.19 -0.47
N GLU A 109 4.70 -1.13 -0.91
CA GLU A 109 4.20 -0.06 -0.04
C GLU A 109 2.66 -0.03 -0.08
N LEU A 110 2.05 0.21 1.09
CA LEU A 110 0.61 0.39 1.20
C LEU A 110 0.30 1.88 1.32
N HIS A 111 -0.65 2.36 0.52
CA HIS A 111 -1.12 3.75 0.58
C HIS A 111 -2.59 3.80 0.97
N ALA A 112 -2.98 4.83 1.74
CA ALA A 112 -4.36 5.04 2.13
C ALA A 112 -5.20 5.57 0.94
N ALA A 113 -6.53 5.43 1.06
CA ALA A 113 -7.43 6.20 0.20
C ALA A 113 -7.19 7.71 0.41
N ASP A 114 -7.19 8.47 -0.69
CA ASP A 114 -6.88 9.92 -0.77
C ASP A 114 -5.40 10.33 -0.61
N ASP A 115 -4.46 9.38 -0.56
CA ASP A 115 -3.04 9.74 -0.70
C ASP A 115 -2.68 10.04 -2.17
N CYS A 116 -2.06 11.19 -2.38
CA CYS A 116 -1.48 11.54 -3.68
C CYS A 116 -0.13 10.83 -3.83
N LEU A 117 -0.09 9.82 -4.70
CA LEU A 117 1.15 9.08 -5.01
C LEU A 117 2.16 9.95 -5.77
N ILE A 118 1.68 10.65 -6.80
CA ILE A 118 2.51 11.44 -7.71
C ILE A 118 1.85 12.81 -7.89
N SER A 119 2.65 13.86 -7.66
CA SER A 119 2.23 15.25 -7.87
C SER A 119 2.71 15.78 -9.22
N THR A 120 1.85 16.54 -9.90
CA THR A 120 2.16 17.17 -11.18
C THR A 120 3.34 18.14 -11.01
N GLY A 121 4.38 17.98 -11.83
CA GLY A 121 5.59 18.82 -11.76
C GLY A 121 6.71 18.25 -10.88
N THR A 122 6.52 17.10 -10.23
CA THR A 122 7.60 16.39 -9.55
C THR A 122 8.30 15.42 -10.51
N LEU A 123 9.64 15.45 -10.54
CA LEU A 123 10.43 14.47 -11.27
C LEU A 123 10.39 13.14 -10.51
N VAL A 124 9.70 12.15 -11.06
CA VAL A 124 9.63 10.81 -10.46
C VAL A 124 10.74 9.95 -11.06
N SER A 125 11.72 9.57 -10.23
CA SER A 125 12.80 8.65 -10.63
C SER A 125 12.49 7.18 -10.30
N SER A 126 11.30 6.90 -9.76
CA SER A 126 10.91 5.57 -9.27
C SER A 126 9.71 5.04 -10.05
N LEU A 127 9.72 3.75 -10.37
CA LEU A 127 8.59 3.07 -11.01
C LEU A 127 7.63 2.54 -9.93
N TYR A 128 6.34 2.85 -10.05
CA TYR A 128 5.30 2.31 -9.19
C TYR A 128 4.49 1.26 -9.94
N LEU A 129 4.21 0.14 -9.28
CA LEU A 129 3.44 -0.97 -9.84
C LEU A 129 2.22 -1.26 -8.95
N VAL A 130 1.02 -1.07 -9.50
CA VAL A 130 -0.23 -1.30 -8.77
C VAL A 130 -0.58 -2.79 -8.84
N VAL A 131 -0.27 -3.53 -7.79
CA VAL A 131 -0.61 -4.97 -7.67
C VAL A 131 -2.08 -5.17 -7.30
N ARG A 132 -2.60 -4.33 -6.40
CA ARG A 132 -3.99 -4.34 -5.91
C ARG A 132 -4.45 -2.92 -5.64
N GLY A 133 -5.71 -2.64 -5.97
CA GLY A 133 -6.33 -1.32 -5.78
C GLY A 133 -6.60 -0.61 -7.10
N ARG A 134 -7.03 0.65 -7.01
CA ARG A 134 -7.28 1.51 -8.16
C ARG A 134 -6.65 2.86 -7.87
N VAL A 135 -5.85 3.34 -8.83
CA VAL A 135 -5.33 4.70 -8.83
C VAL A 135 -6.14 5.52 -9.82
N VAL A 136 -6.41 6.77 -9.47
CA VAL A 136 -7.09 7.73 -10.34
C VAL A 136 -6.16 8.89 -10.59
N GLN A 137 -6.11 9.35 -11.84
CA GLN A 137 -5.39 10.55 -12.18
C GLN A 137 -6.24 11.76 -11.80
N LEU A 138 -5.80 12.52 -10.80
CA LEU A 138 -6.33 13.86 -10.55
C LEU A 138 -5.70 14.81 -11.58
N ALA A 139 -6.30 14.90 -12.77
CA ALA A 139 -5.91 15.91 -13.74
C ALA A 139 -6.11 17.30 -13.09
N PRO A 140 -5.11 18.20 -13.12
CA PRO A 140 -5.42 19.61 -12.96
C PRO A 140 -6.31 19.97 -14.14
N ARG A 141 -7.58 20.27 -13.85
CA ARG A 141 -8.53 20.77 -14.83
C ARG A 141 -7.86 21.99 -15.48
N GLY A 142 -7.38 21.84 -16.71
CA GLY A 142 -6.99 22.98 -17.52
C GLY A 142 -8.22 23.89 -17.65
N PRO A 143 -8.04 25.22 -17.67
CA PRO A 143 -9.16 26.11 -17.85
C PRO A 143 -9.87 25.73 -19.15
N ALA A 144 -11.20 25.81 -19.13
CA ALA A 144 -11.99 25.76 -20.34
C ALA A 144 -11.35 26.68 -21.38
N ALA A 145 -10.90 26.09 -22.49
CA ALA A 145 -10.59 26.81 -23.70
C ALA A 145 -11.70 26.48 -24.68
N ASP A 146 -12.79 27.21 -24.55
CA ASP A 146 -13.38 28.00 -25.62
C ASP A 146 -12.80 27.64 -27.01
N ALA A 147 -13.56 26.85 -27.75
CA ALA A 147 -13.49 26.76 -29.21
C ALA A 147 -14.92 26.74 -29.75
N ASP A 148 -15.69 27.76 -29.37
CA ASP A 148 -16.53 28.45 -30.35
C ASP A 148 -15.55 29.13 -31.32
N ALA A 149 -15.24 28.45 -32.42
CA ALA A 149 -14.58 29.03 -33.57
C ALA A 149 -15.44 28.70 -34.79
N ASP A 150 -16.17 29.73 -35.23
CA ASP A 150 -16.66 29.96 -36.59
C ASP A 150 -16.68 28.74 -37.52
N ALA A 151 -17.85 28.13 -37.64
CA ALA A 151 -18.30 27.60 -38.91
C ALA A 151 -19.20 28.66 -39.57
N ASP A 152 -18.59 29.70 -40.14
CA ASP A 152 -19.19 30.41 -41.27
C ASP A 152 -18.24 30.29 -42.46
N VAL A 153 -18.78 29.81 -43.58
CA VAL A 153 -18.74 30.51 -44.87
C VAL A 153 -19.29 29.54 -45.92
N SER A 154 -20.43 29.96 -46.46
CA SER A 154 -20.95 29.59 -47.77
C SER A 154 -19.86 29.54 -48.84
N ASN A 155 -19.81 28.44 -49.59
CA ASN A 155 -19.73 28.49 -51.05
C ASN A 155 -20.26 27.16 -51.64
#